data_AF-A0A357BV14-F1
#
_entry.id   AF-A0A357BV14-F1
#
_cell.length_a   1.000
_cell.length_b   1.000
_cell.length_c   1.000
_cell.angle_alpha   90.00
_cell.angle_beta   90.00
_cell.angle_gamma   90.00
#
_symmetry.space_group_name_H-M   'P 1'
#
loop_
_entity.id
_entity.type
_entity.pdbx_description
1 polymer ?
#
loop_
_entity_poly.entity_id
_entity_poly.type
_entity_poly.pdbx_seq_one_letter_code
_entity_poly.pdbx_strand_id
1 'polypeptide(L)'
;MKMKVFCAVVLLSAIGNAVMAKYSGGSGTVIDPYLIATAADMNTIGANSSDWDKHFKMIADVDLAGYRGTMLKCIGDDLSRTFKGVFDGQGHTISNYNYATTDTTQLIGIFGMISGEIKNVGVINPNVVAPNAVVVSSLVGQSEYSGYVNNCFVRGGSVKGKSYVGPLIGFVGANSKVENCYAVSSTEGESFVGGLAGANYGRIYYCYASSAVTCGGSYTGGLAGLGYATKTFLSFWNNDLTGTGNTVGKGRNSTEMKEMATFAGWGVTGVWVIDEGADFPKLAWEGTNGAAITDPQFLLGLGTEASPYLISSSEGLNLIGKFTDKWDKCYRLVCSIDMGGYQGVEYNIIGNGYIPFTGSFDGGGNTIGGLSFKAERAEAIGSNHSQKIL
;
A
#
# COMPACT_ATOMS: atom_id res chain seq x y z
N MET A 1 50.12 -73.43 -2.49
CA MET A 1 50.55 -72.02 -2.44
C MET A 1 49.32 -71.16 -2.70
N LYS A 2 48.78 -70.47 -1.70
CA LYS A 2 47.47 -69.78 -1.75
C LYS A 2 47.61 -68.42 -2.45
N MET A 3 46.86 -68.21 -3.52
CA MET A 3 46.77 -66.94 -4.24
C MET A 3 45.77 -66.02 -3.54
N LYS A 4 46.23 -64.92 -2.94
CA LYS A 4 45.36 -63.90 -2.32
C LYS A 4 45.00 -62.85 -3.37
N VAL A 5 43.70 -62.72 -3.64
CA VAL A 5 43.11 -61.62 -4.40
C VAL A 5 43.14 -60.37 -3.53
N PHE A 6 43.75 -59.29 -4.01
CA PHE A 6 43.60 -57.95 -3.44
C PHE A 6 42.59 -57.17 -4.30
N CYS A 7 41.38 -57.02 -3.78
CA CYS A 7 40.37 -56.15 -4.36
C CYS A 7 40.61 -54.74 -3.82
N ALA A 8 41.20 -53.85 -4.61
CA ALA A 8 41.33 -52.44 -4.26
C ALA A 8 39.98 -51.76 -4.49
N VAL A 9 39.26 -51.44 -3.40
CA VAL A 9 38.10 -50.57 -3.44
C VAL A 9 38.62 -49.14 -3.49
N VAL A 10 38.56 -48.52 -4.66
CA VAL A 10 38.78 -47.08 -4.82
C VAL A 10 37.50 -46.36 -4.40
N LEU A 11 37.49 -45.82 -3.17
CA LEU A 11 36.49 -44.87 -2.72
C LEU A 11 36.77 -43.52 -3.40
N LEU A 12 36.10 -43.25 -4.53
CA LEU A 12 36.02 -41.91 -5.08
C LEU A 12 35.07 -41.09 -4.19
N SER A 13 35.60 -40.31 -3.26
CA SER A 13 34.81 -39.29 -2.57
C SER A 13 34.54 -38.15 -3.55
N ALA A 14 33.34 -38.08 -4.10
CA ALA A 14 32.86 -36.90 -4.80
C ALA A 14 32.72 -35.76 -3.79
N ILE A 15 33.75 -34.91 -3.68
CA ILE A 15 33.62 -33.61 -3.02
C ILE A 15 32.81 -32.75 -4.00
N GLY A 16 31.48 -32.80 -3.87
CA GLY A 16 30.63 -31.81 -4.51
C GLY A 16 31.02 -30.44 -3.94
N ASN A 17 31.50 -29.54 -4.80
CA ASN A 17 31.65 -28.13 -4.42
C ASN A 17 30.25 -27.62 -4.06
N ALA A 18 29.94 -27.56 -2.77
CA ALA A 18 28.76 -26.87 -2.29
C ALA A 18 28.93 -25.41 -2.70
N VAL A 19 28.19 -24.98 -3.73
CA VAL A 19 28.06 -23.57 -4.05
C VAL A 19 27.43 -22.94 -2.83
N MET A 20 28.19 -22.09 -2.11
CA MET A 20 27.61 -21.37 -0.98
C MET A 20 26.42 -20.56 -1.50
N ALA A 21 25.27 -20.71 -0.84
CA ALA A 21 24.10 -19.95 -1.20
C ALA A 21 24.40 -18.45 -1.11
N LYS A 22 24.02 -17.71 -2.15
CA LYS A 22 23.89 -16.25 -2.09
C LYS A 22 22.62 -16.03 -1.25
N TYR A 23 22.67 -15.26 -0.17
CA TYR A 23 21.60 -15.19 0.85
C TYR A 23 21.39 -16.52 1.62
N SER A 24 20.21 -16.70 2.23
CA SER A 24 19.85 -17.92 2.96
C SER A 24 19.37 -19.08 2.05
N GLY A 25 19.49 -18.95 0.73
CA GLY A 25 19.11 -19.99 -0.24
C GLY A 25 18.36 -19.45 -1.47
N GLY A 26 17.95 -20.37 -2.34
CA GLY A 26 17.23 -20.08 -3.58
C GLY A 26 18.11 -19.57 -4.73
N SER A 27 17.53 -19.49 -5.92
CA SER A 27 18.22 -19.06 -7.14
C SER A 27 17.68 -17.74 -7.72
N GLY A 28 16.73 -17.08 -7.05
CA GLY A 28 16.13 -15.82 -7.48
C GLY A 28 15.10 -15.93 -8.61
N THR A 29 14.65 -17.15 -8.95
CA THR A 29 13.58 -17.37 -9.95
C THR A 29 12.19 -17.33 -9.31
N VAL A 30 11.14 -17.27 -10.13
CA VAL A 30 9.74 -17.30 -9.64
C VAL A 30 9.46 -18.53 -8.78
N ILE A 31 9.94 -19.71 -9.20
CA ILE A 31 9.68 -20.99 -8.51
C ILE A 31 10.70 -21.30 -7.41
N ASP A 32 11.87 -20.65 -7.46
CA ASP A 32 12.93 -20.78 -6.47
C ASP A 32 13.49 -19.38 -6.12
N PRO A 33 12.69 -18.55 -5.43
CA PRO A 33 13.08 -17.20 -5.05
C PRO A 33 14.21 -17.23 -4.02
N TYR A 34 15.03 -16.19 -4.00
CA TYR A 34 16.04 -16.02 -2.97
C TYR A 34 15.39 -15.93 -1.58
N LEU A 35 15.98 -16.62 -0.61
CA LEU A 35 15.47 -16.71 0.76
C LEU A 35 16.14 -15.66 1.65
N ILE A 36 15.32 -14.89 2.36
CA ILE A 36 15.76 -13.84 3.27
C ILE A 36 15.38 -14.24 4.69
N ALA A 37 16.40 -14.53 5.52
CA ALA A 37 16.20 -14.94 6.91
C ALA A 37 16.94 -14.04 7.91
N THR A 38 17.87 -13.21 7.44
CA THR A 38 18.75 -12.43 8.30
C THR A 38 18.88 -10.99 7.85
N ALA A 39 19.30 -10.12 8.77
CA ALA A 39 19.65 -8.74 8.47
C ALA A 39 20.79 -8.63 7.45
N ALA A 40 21.72 -9.59 7.46
CA ALA A 40 22.81 -9.68 6.50
C ALA A 40 22.31 -10.01 5.09
N ASP A 41 21.34 -10.92 4.95
CA ASP A 41 20.69 -11.19 3.66
C ASP A 41 20.06 -9.91 3.11
N MET A 42 19.28 -9.21 3.94
CA MET A 42 18.59 -7.99 3.56
C MET A 42 19.58 -6.90 3.09
N ASN A 43 20.64 -6.65 3.85
CA ASN A 43 21.68 -5.70 3.45
C ASN A 43 22.44 -6.13 2.19
N THR A 44 22.58 -7.45 1.99
CA THR A 44 23.21 -8.01 0.78
C THR A 44 22.37 -7.75 -0.47
N ILE A 45 21.03 -7.69 -0.38
CA ILE A 45 20.19 -7.28 -1.51
C ILE A 45 20.55 -5.85 -1.93
N GLY A 46 20.60 -4.92 -0.99
CA GLY A 46 20.94 -3.52 -1.26
C GLY A 46 22.35 -3.34 -1.82
N ALA A 47 23.29 -4.20 -1.47
CA ALA A 47 24.66 -4.17 -2.00
C ALA A 47 24.81 -4.77 -3.41
N ASN A 48 23.82 -5.52 -3.91
CA ASN A 48 23.92 -6.29 -5.16
C ASN A 48 22.78 -5.94 -6.14
N SER A 49 22.92 -4.83 -6.86
CA SER A 49 21.91 -4.37 -7.81
C SER A 49 21.67 -5.31 -9.00
N SER A 50 22.56 -6.27 -9.24
CA SER A 50 22.37 -7.32 -10.27
C SER A 50 21.20 -8.25 -9.98
N ASP A 51 20.74 -8.32 -8.73
CA ASP A 51 19.63 -9.18 -8.32
C ASP A 51 18.30 -8.43 -8.20
N TRP A 52 18.27 -7.12 -8.48
CA TRP A 52 17.07 -6.29 -8.30
C TRP A 52 15.94 -6.56 -9.30
N ASP A 53 16.16 -7.46 -10.27
CA ASP A 53 15.14 -8.01 -11.17
C ASP A 53 14.67 -9.42 -10.76
N LYS A 54 15.13 -9.94 -9.61
CA LYS A 54 14.86 -11.31 -9.13
C LYS A 54 13.69 -11.38 -8.15
N HIS A 55 13.32 -12.60 -7.80
CA HIS A 55 12.29 -12.88 -6.82
C HIS A 55 12.92 -13.21 -5.47
N PHE A 56 12.37 -12.63 -4.41
CA PHE A 56 12.80 -12.78 -3.04
C PHE A 56 11.60 -13.16 -2.17
N LYS A 57 11.80 -14.04 -1.21
CA LYS A 57 10.82 -14.27 -0.14
C LYS A 57 11.47 -14.31 1.23
N MET A 58 10.82 -13.69 2.21
CA MET A 58 11.23 -13.84 3.61
C MET A 58 10.80 -15.22 4.14
N ILE A 59 11.64 -15.78 5.00
CA ILE A 59 11.37 -17.04 5.72
C ILE A 59 11.53 -16.88 7.24
N ALA A 60 11.85 -15.67 7.69
CA ALA A 60 11.93 -15.29 9.09
C ALA A 60 11.74 -13.77 9.21
N ASP A 61 11.32 -13.30 10.39
CA ASP A 61 11.41 -11.89 10.74
C ASP A 61 12.88 -11.44 10.76
N VAL A 62 13.13 -10.19 10.35
CA VAL A 62 14.47 -9.62 10.21
C VAL A 62 14.62 -8.41 11.12
N ASP A 63 15.56 -8.47 12.06
CA ASP A 63 15.91 -7.34 12.92
C ASP A 63 17.13 -6.57 12.39
N LEU A 64 16.93 -5.31 12.00
CA LEU A 64 17.98 -4.44 11.45
C LEU A 64 18.72 -3.60 12.50
N ALA A 65 18.54 -3.83 13.80
CA ALA A 65 19.17 -3.02 14.86
C ALA A 65 20.71 -2.90 14.77
N GLY A 66 21.37 -3.88 14.13
CA GLY A 66 22.81 -3.89 13.86
C GLY A 66 23.28 -3.01 12.69
N TYR A 67 22.37 -2.53 11.84
CA TYR A 67 22.65 -1.65 10.70
C TYR A 67 22.16 -0.25 11.01
N ARG A 68 23.08 0.67 11.34
CA ARG A 68 22.75 2.05 11.75
C ARG A 68 23.24 3.06 10.73
N GLY A 69 22.56 4.20 10.63
CA GLY A 69 22.94 5.25 9.68
C GLY A 69 22.89 4.73 8.25
N THR A 70 23.95 4.93 7.48
CA THR A 70 24.06 4.49 6.08
C THR A 70 24.72 3.11 5.91
N MET A 71 24.85 2.34 7.01
CA MET A 71 25.34 0.96 6.96
C MET A 71 24.40 0.05 6.18
N LEU A 72 23.08 0.22 6.37
CA LEU A 72 22.10 -0.46 5.53
C LEU A 72 22.17 0.12 4.12
N LYS A 73 22.32 -0.74 3.12
CA LYS A 73 22.22 -0.36 1.71
C LYS A 73 20.76 -0.42 1.29
N CYS A 74 20.21 0.74 0.93
CA CYS A 74 18.87 0.82 0.36
C CYS A 74 18.82 0.09 -0.99
N ILE A 75 17.70 -0.56 -1.27
CA ILE A 75 17.46 -1.29 -2.52
C ILE A 75 16.82 -0.32 -3.52
N GLY A 76 17.36 -0.16 -4.72
CA GLY A 76 16.82 0.82 -5.67
C GLY A 76 17.18 2.27 -5.32
N ASP A 77 18.43 2.52 -4.96
CA ASP A 77 18.93 3.78 -4.39
C ASP A 77 19.18 4.92 -5.41
N ASP A 78 18.89 4.71 -6.69
CA ASP A 78 19.11 5.67 -7.77
C ASP A 78 17.97 5.60 -8.81
N LEU A 79 17.62 6.74 -9.42
CA LEU A 79 16.60 6.87 -10.48
C LEU A 79 16.91 5.97 -11.70
N SER A 80 18.18 5.65 -11.94
CA SER A 80 18.61 4.75 -13.02
C SER A 80 18.62 3.26 -12.62
N ARG A 81 18.58 2.97 -11.32
CA ARG A 81 18.68 1.62 -10.74
C ARG A 81 17.49 1.39 -9.82
N THR A 82 16.37 0.99 -10.39
CA THR A 82 15.14 0.64 -9.64
C THR A 82 15.05 -0.85 -9.35
N PHE A 83 14.39 -1.22 -8.25
CA PHE A 83 13.96 -2.59 -7.99
C PHE A 83 12.79 -2.98 -8.89
N LYS A 84 13.02 -3.98 -9.75
CA LYS A 84 12.06 -4.50 -10.75
C LYS A 84 11.49 -5.87 -10.38
N GLY A 85 12.10 -6.51 -9.38
CA GLY A 85 11.78 -7.85 -8.94
C GLY A 85 10.49 -7.94 -8.11
N VAL A 86 10.34 -9.07 -7.42
CA VAL A 86 9.27 -9.28 -6.44
C VAL A 86 9.90 -9.53 -5.09
N PHE A 87 9.50 -8.76 -4.08
CA PHE A 87 9.84 -9.02 -2.70
C PHE A 87 8.58 -9.41 -1.94
N ASP A 88 8.48 -10.68 -1.56
CA ASP A 88 7.37 -11.23 -0.79
C ASP A 88 7.79 -11.45 0.68
N GLY A 89 7.25 -10.64 1.58
CA GLY A 89 7.50 -10.79 3.01
C GLY A 89 6.87 -12.04 3.62
N GLN A 90 5.96 -12.72 2.92
CA GLN A 90 5.30 -13.94 3.41
C GLN A 90 4.66 -13.79 4.81
N GLY A 91 4.27 -12.56 5.18
CA GLY A 91 3.73 -12.24 6.50
C GLY A 91 4.78 -12.01 7.59
N HIS A 92 6.05 -11.87 7.21
CA HIS A 92 7.14 -11.53 8.12
C HIS A 92 7.35 -10.02 8.23
N THR A 93 8.13 -9.65 9.25
CA THR A 93 8.40 -8.27 9.62
C THR A 93 9.87 -7.92 9.54
N ILE A 94 10.14 -6.65 9.26
CA ILE A 94 11.46 -6.02 9.34
C ILE A 94 11.42 -5.01 10.48
N SER A 95 12.20 -5.24 11.54
CA SER A 95 12.18 -4.38 12.73
C SER A 95 13.41 -3.49 12.86
N ASN A 96 13.26 -2.38 13.59
CA ASN A 96 14.35 -1.53 14.06
C ASN A 96 15.24 -0.97 12.94
N TYR A 97 14.64 -0.67 11.78
CA TYR A 97 15.31 0.02 10.68
C TYR A 97 15.77 1.42 11.13
N ASN A 98 17.08 1.62 11.30
CA ASN A 98 17.65 2.88 11.77
C ASN A 98 18.53 3.51 10.69
N TYR A 99 18.01 4.54 10.03
CA TYR A 99 18.69 5.24 8.95
C TYR A 99 18.82 6.72 9.26
N ALA A 100 20.03 7.25 9.12
CA ALA A 100 20.30 8.66 9.36
C ALA A 100 21.30 9.19 8.33
N THR A 101 20.97 10.31 7.71
CA THR A 101 21.81 10.99 6.73
C THR A 101 21.51 12.49 6.72
N THR A 102 22.46 13.29 6.25
CA THR A 102 22.27 14.73 5.96
C THR A 102 22.34 15.03 4.47
N ASP A 103 22.45 14.00 3.63
CA ASP A 103 22.53 14.15 2.18
C ASP A 103 21.19 14.59 1.58
N THR A 104 21.26 15.28 0.44
CA THR A 104 20.09 15.86 -0.24
C THR A 104 19.49 14.96 -1.32
N THR A 105 20.29 14.08 -1.93
CA THR A 105 19.91 13.31 -3.13
C THR A 105 19.70 11.84 -2.83
N GLN A 106 18.74 11.51 -1.96
CA GLN A 106 18.44 10.13 -1.61
C GLN A 106 16.96 9.83 -1.76
N LEU A 107 16.67 8.69 -2.41
CA LEU A 107 15.38 8.02 -2.37
C LEU A 107 15.42 7.12 -1.13
N ILE A 108 14.88 7.59 -0.02
CA ILE A 108 15.04 6.91 1.27
C ILE A 108 13.84 6.03 1.57
N GLY A 109 14.15 4.77 1.79
CA GLY A 109 13.29 3.66 2.19
C GLY A 109 14.15 2.40 2.15
N ILE A 110 13.73 1.33 2.80
CA ILE A 110 14.37 0.02 2.61
C ILE A 110 14.46 -0.30 1.11
N PHE A 111 13.40 0.03 0.37
CA PHE A 111 13.38 0.15 -1.08
C PHE A 111 13.35 1.63 -1.47
N GLY A 112 14.43 2.19 -1.99
CA GLY A 112 14.49 3.57 -2.48
C GLY A 112 13.52 3.81 -3.63
N MET A 113 13.62 3.02 -4.71
CA MET A 113 12.77 3.13 -5.88
C MET A 113 12.33 1.77 -6.41
N ILE A 114 11.04 1.59 -6.63
CA ILE A 114 10.46 0.37 -7.19
C ILE A 114 9.75 0.61 -8.52
N SER A 115 9.83 -0.39 -9.39
CA SER A 115 8.94 -0.65 -10.53
C SER A 115 8.46 -2.10 -10.56
N GLY A 116 8.90 -2.91 -9.61
CA GLY A 116 8.41 -4.25 -9.31
C GLY A 116 7.36 -4.26 -8.18
N GLU A 117 7.28 -5.39 -7.49
CA GLU A 117 6.25 -5.65 -6.47
C GLU A 117 6.88 -5.85 -5.08
N ILE A 118 6.35 -5.16 -4.08
CA ILE A 118 6.65 -5.37 -2.66
C ILE A 118 5.35 -5.78 -1.97
N LYS A 119 5.32 -6.97 -1.37
CA LYS A 119 4.10 -7.47 -0.72
C LYS A 119 4.30 -8.21 0.59
N ASN A 120 3.24 -8.30 1.38
CA ASN A 120 3.13 -9.16 2.57
C ASN A 120 4.24 -8.91 3.61
N VAL A 121 4.68 -7.66 3.78
CA VAL A 121 5.77 -7.30 4.70
C VAL A 121 5.39 -6.13 5.60
N GLY A 122 5.75 -6.23 6.88
CA GLY A 122 5.56 -5.18 7.87
C GLY A 122 6.88 -4.56 8.32
N VAL A 123 6.95 -3.24 8.44
CA VAL A 123 8.10 -2.56 9.07
C VAL A 123 7.71 -2.09 10.46
N ILE A 124 8.47 -2.49 11.47
CA ILE A 124 8.19 -2.19 12.89
C ILE A 124 9.30 -1.32 13.49
N ASN A 125 8.90 -0.25 14.17
CA ASN A 125 9.80 0.69 14.85
C ASN A 125 10.93 1.25 13.96
N PRO A 126 10.63 1.79 12.76
CA PRO A 126 11.63 2.50 11.99
C PRO A 126 12.07 3.80 12.69
N ASN A 127 13.30 4.21 12.49
CA ASN A 127 13.82 5.51 12.88
C ASN A 127 14.62 6.07 11.70
N VAL A 128 13.95 6.88 10.87
CA VAL A 128 14.53 7.47 9.66
C VAL A 128 14.70 8.97 9.86
N VAL A 129 15.93 9.45 9.88
CA VAL A 129 16.27 10.87 10.11
C VAL A 129 17.10 11.41 8.94
N ALA A 130 16.43 12.07 8.00
CA ALA A 130 17.03 12.60 6.78
C ALA A 130 16.53 14.02 6.47
N PRO A 131 16.83 15.02 7.31
CA PRO A 131 16.20 16.34 7.27
C PRO A 131 16.39 17.12 5.96
N ASN A 132 17.38 16.75 5.14
CA ASN A 132 17.68 17.41 3.87
C ASN A 132 17.19 16.62 2.65
N ALA A 133 16.74 15.37 2.82
CA ALA A 133 16.38 14.49 1.72
C ALA A 133 14.96 14.75 1.22
N VAL A 134 14.79 14.69 -0.10
CA VAL A 134 13.55 15.10 -0.79
C VAL A 134 12.51 13.98 -0.87
N VAL A 135 12.88 12.71 -0.77
CA VAL A 135 11.94 11.59 -0.81
C VAL A 135 12.28 10.64 0.33
N VAL A 136 11.42 10.59 1.34
CA VAL A 136 11.75 9.90 2.60
C VAL A 136 10.58 9.06 3.10
N SER A 137 10.89 7.79 3.37
CA SER A 137 9.97 6.79 3.89
C SER A 137 10.71 5.72 4.70
N SER A 138 9.96 4.83 5.33
CA SER A 138 10.51 3.60 5.93
C SER A 138 10.59 2.46 4.92
N LEU A 139 9.52 2.21 4.17
CA LEU A 139 9.43 1.04 3.28
C LEU A 139 9.82 1.37 1.83
N VAL A 140 9.09 2.25 1.14
CA VAL A 140 9.32 2.57 -0.28
C VAL A 140 9.54 4.08 -0.49
N GLY A 141 10.72 4.52 -0.91
CA GLY A 141 10.94 5.93 -1.23
C GLY A 141 10.00 6.39 -2.35
N GLN A 142 10.09 5.74 -3.51
CA GLN A 142 9.33 6.10 -4.70
C GLN A 142 8.87 4.85 -5.47
N SER A 143 7.63 4.85 -5.94
CA SER A 143 7.10 3.82 -6.84
C SER A 143 6.79 4.41 -8.21
N GLU A 144 7.36 3.86 -9.28
CA GLU A 144 7.21 4.32 -10.67
C GLU A 144 7.00 3.16 -11.64
N TYR A 145 6.66 3.48 -12.90
CA TYR A 145 6.63 2.52 -14.02
C TYR A 145 5.85 1.22 -13.77
N SER A 146 4.76 1.29 -13.00
CA SER A 146 3.92 0.15 -12.56
C SER A 146 4.37 -0.56 -11.27
N GLY A 147 5.19 0.10 -10.45
CA GLY A 147 5.49 -0.39 -9.11
C GLY A 147 4.21 -0.62 -8.28
N TYR A 148 4.23 -1.70 -7.51
CA TYR A 148 3.08 -2.17 -6.74
C TYR A 148 3.48 -2.48 -5.30
N VAL A 149 2.84 -1.80 -4.35
CA VAL A 149 3.00 -2.07 -2.91
C VAL A 149 1.68 -2.63 -2.40
N ASN A 150 1.70 -3.87 -1.90
CA ASN A 150 0.48 -4.57 -1.53
C ASN A 150 0.55 -5.30 -0.20
N ASN A 151 -0.49 -5.19 0.63
CA ASN A 151 -0.58 -6.00 1.86
C ASN A 151 0.63 -5.75 2.79
N CYS A 152 1.01 -4.49 2.94
CA CYS A 152 2.21 -4.06 3.68
C CYS A 152 1.86 -3.04 4.76
N PHE A 153 2.68 -2.92 5.79
CA PHE A 153 2.48 -1.88 6.79
C PHE A 153 3.77 -1.26 7.33
N VAL A 154 3.62 -0.08 7.94
CA VAL A 154 4.63 0.53 8.82
C VAL A 154 3.98 0.86 10.16
N ARG A 155 4.56 0.42 11.28
CA ARG A 155 4.01 0.67 12.62
C ARG A 155 5.10 1.03 13.64
N GLY A 156 4.77 2.00 14.49
CA GLY A 156 5.70 2.56 15.47
C GLY A 156 6.73 3.46 14.82
N GLY A 157 7.65 3.98 15.63
CA GLY A 157 8.80 4.73 15.13
C GLY A 157 8.50 6.12 14.57
N SER A 158 9.48 6.65 13.83
CA SER A 158 9.45 7.98 13.26
C SER A 158 10.16 8.07 11.91
N VAL A 159 9.64 8.97 11.06
CA VAL A 159 10.23 9.34 9.77
C VAL A 159 10.32 10.85 9.67
N LYS A 160 11.53 11.36 9.44
CA LYS A 160 11.81 12.79 9.27
C LYS A 160 12.54 13.03 7.95
N GLY A 161 11.97 13.86 7.10
CA GLY A 161 12.51 14.24 5.79
C GLY A 161 12.34 15.73 5.49
N LYS A 162 12.78 16.18 4.32
CA LYS A 162 12.52 17.55 3.85
C LYS A 162 11.20 17.65 3.10
N SER A 163 11.04 16.84 2.06
CA SER A 163 9.84 16.84 1.23
C SER A 163 9.39 15.41 0.90
N TYR A 164 8.20 15.26 0.31
CA TYR A 164 7.61 13.98 -0.08
C TYR A 164 7.82 12.91 1.01
N VAL A 165 7.36 13.24 2.21
CA VAL A 165 7.57 12.41 3.40
C VAL A 165 6.30 11.64 3.69
N GLY A 166 6.40 10.31 3.60
CA GLY A 166 5.33 9.40 3.98
C GLY A 166 5.95 8.15 4.61
N PRO A 167 5.45 7.68 5.76
CA PRO A 167 6.12 6.61 6.49
C PRO A 167 6.12 5.29 5.72
N LEU A 168 5.05 4.97 4.99
CA LEU A 168 5.00 3.81 4.09
C LEU A 168 5.69 4.12 2.77
N ILE A 169 5.30 5.22 2.12
CA ILE A 169 5.81 5.58 0.79
C ILE A 169 6.04 7.08 0.61
N GLY A 170 7.17 7.49 0.06
CA GLY A 170 7.43 8.92 -0.19
C GLY A 170 6.61 9.45 -1.38
N PHE A 171 6.69 8.78 -2.52
CA PHE A 171 6.04 9.20 -3.76
C PHE A 171 5.41 8.03 -4.53
N VAL A 172 4.14 8.18 -4.91
CA VAL A 172 3.42 7.24 -5.78
C VAL A 172 3.27 7.85 -7.19
N GLY A 173 4.00 7.32 -8.16
CA GLY A 173 3.96 7.75 -9.56
C GLY A 173 2.68 7.35 -10.30
N ALA A 174 2.42 8.00 -11.44
CA ALA A 174 1.09 8.00 -12.09
C ALA A 174 0.52 6.62 -12.46
N ASN A 175 1.40 5.66 -12.75
CA ASN A 175 1.04 4.29 -13.14
C ASN A 175 1.24 3.27 -12.02
N SER A 176 1.64 3.72 -10.83
CA SER A 176 1.88 2.87 -9.67
C SER A 176 0.62 2.66 -8.83
N LYS A 177 0.64 1.60 -8.02
CA LYS A 177 -0.48 1.24 -7.13
C LYS A 177 0.02 0.95 -5.72
N VAL A 178 -0.72 1.43 -4.72
CA VAL A 178 -0.57 1.05 -3.32
C VAL A 178 -1.93 0.52 -2.85
N GLU A 179 -1.96 -0.68 -2.30
CA GLU A 179 -3.21 -1.36 -1.98
C GLU A 179 -3.12 -2.22 -0.73
N ASN A 180 -4.15 -2.20 0.12
CA ASN A 180 -4.18 -2.98 1.35
C ASN A 180 -2.98 -2.67 2.25
N CYS A 181 -2.69 -1.38 2.44
CA CYS A 181 -1.54 -0.96 3.24
C CYS A 181 -1.93 0.01 4.34
N TYR A 182 -1.18 0.00 5.44
CA TYR A 182 -1.39 0.99 6.48
C TYR A 182 -0.11 1.57 7.07
N ALA A 183 -0.24 2.75 7.67
CA ALA A 183 0.83 3.38 8.43
C ALA A 183 0.36 3.93 9.77
N VAL A 184 1.12 3.64 10.81
CA VAL A 184 0.96 4.16 12.18
C VAL A 184 2.34 4.55 12.69
N SER A 185 2.88 5.67 12.18
CA SER A 185 4.23 6.15 12.49
C SER A 185 4.24 7.66 12.56
N SER A 186 4.99 8.23 13.50
CA SER A 186 5.18 9.69 13.52
C SER A 186 5.93 10.14 12.26
N THR A 187 5.47 11.24 11.66
CA THR A 187 6.00 11.74 10.38
C THR A 187 6.24 13.24 10.45
N GLU A 188 7.45 13.67 10.11
CA GLU A 188 7.87 15.07 10.12
C GLU A 188 8.49 15.49 8.78
N GLY A 189 8.11 16.65 8.26
CA GLY A 189 8.79 17.26 7.12
C GLY A 189 8.46 18.73 6.88
N GLU A 190 8.98 19.30 5.79
CA GLU A 190 8.73 20.71 5.42
C GLU A 190 7.65 20.87 4.35
N SER A 191 7.51 19.93 3.41
CA SER A 191 6.45 20.00 2.38
C SER A 191 6.06 18.64 1.81
N PHE A 192 4.79 18.49 1.37
CA PHE A 192 4.25 17.22 0.87
C PHE A 192 4.41 16.10 1.89
N VAL A 193 3.83 16.31 3.07
CA VAL A 193 3.91 15.39 4.21
C VAL A 193 2.56 14.72 4.40
N GLY A 194 2.52 13.39 4.40
CA GLY A 194 1.28 12.66 4.63
C GLY A 194 1.44 11.45 5.55
N GLY A 195 0.33 11.05 6.17
CA GLY A 195 0.33 9.98 7.17
C GLY A 195 0.57 8.58 6.60
N LEU A 196 0.37 8.37 5.30
CA LEU A 196 0.74 7.17 4.55
C LEU A 196 1.78 7.50 3.47
N ALA A 197 1.49 8.52 2.66
CA ALA A 197 2.25 8.90 1.47
C ALA A 197 2.67 10.38 1.48
N GLY A 198 3.85 10.73 0.96
CA GLY A 198 4.21 12.14 0.77
C GLY A 198 3.39 12.79 -0.36
N ALA A 199 3.43 12.19 -1.55
CA ALA A 199 2.54 12.55 -2.66
C ALA A 199 1.99 11.35 -3.43
N ASN A 200 0.78 11.49 -3.96
CA ASN A 200 0.07 10.48 -4.72
C ASN A 200 -0.38 11.00 -6.10
N TYR A 201 0.35 10.60 -7.15
CA TYR A 201 -0.08 10.72 -8.54
C TYR A 201 -0.61 9.40 -9.11
N GLY A 202 -0.30 8.28 -8.47
CA GLY A 202 -0.79 6.94 -8.79
C GLY A 202 -2.10 6.64 -8.10
N ARG A 203 -2.29 5.35 -7.76
CA ARG A 203 -3.54 4.86 -7.16
C ARG A 203 -3.32 4.36 -5.74
N ILE A 204 -4.19 4.74 -4.83
CA ILE A 204 -4.21 4.26 -3.43
C ILE A 204 -5.59 3.66 -3.14
N TYR A 205 -5.61 2.38 -2.74
CA TYR A 205 -6.83 1.61 -2.50
C TYR A 205 -6.81 0.88 -1.17
N TYR A 206 -7.92 0.86 -0.43
CA TYR A 206 -8.04 0.04 0.78
C TYR A 206 -6.89 0.27 1.76
N CYS A 207 -6.47 1.53 1.91
CA CYS A 207 -5.34 1.91 2.75
C CYS A 207 -5.80 2.79 3.91
N TYR A 208 -5.05 2.80 5.01
CA TYR A 208 -5.29 3.79 6.04
C TYR A 208 -4.04 4.36 6.70
N ALA A 209 -4.14 5.56 7.23
CA ALA A 209 -3.13 6.17 8.08
C ALA A 209 -3.70 6.50 9.46
N SER A 210 -2.97 6.16 10.51
CA SER A 210 -3.20 6.67 11.86
C SER A 210 -1.90 7.22 12.45
N SER A 211 -1.27 8.10 11.68
CA SER A 211 0.03 8.69 11.93
C SER A 211 -0.12 10.12 12.45
N ALA A 212 0.69 10.51 13.45
CA ALA A 212 0.84 11.92 13.80
C ALA A 212 1.73 12.60 12.75
N VAL A 213 1.23 13.67 12.15
CA VAL A 213 1.92 14.37 11.05
C VAL A 213 2.26 15.79 11.47
N THR A 214 3.55 16.14 11.38
CA THR A 214 4.05 17.50 11.60
C THR A 214 4.66 18.03 10.32
N CYS A 215 4.19 19.19 9.85
CA CYS A 215 4.68 19.81 8.63
C CYS A 215 5.03 21.28 8.90
N GLY A 216 6.26 21.68 8.59
CA GLY A 216 6.75 23.04 8.79
C GLY A 216 6.37 24.03 7.67
N GLY A 217 5.84 23.55 6.55
CA GLY A 217 5.52 24.35 5.37
C GLY A 217 4.18 23.99 4.74
N SER A 218 4.15 23.74 3.43
CA SER A 218 2.91 23.57 2.65
C SER A 218 2.63 22.12 2.29
N TYR A 219 1.36 21.80 2.07
CA TYR A 219 0.86 20.49 1.62
C TYR A 219 1.02 19.38 2.67
N THR A 220 0.12 19.42 3.64
CA THR A 220 -0.05 18.39 4.68
C THR A 220 -1.36 17.66 4.44
N GLY A 221 -1.37 16.35 4.63
CA GLY A 221 -2.62 15.58 4.56
C GLY A 221 -2.61 14.35 5.43
N GLY A 222 -3.80 13.94 5.90
CA GLY A 222 -3.91 12.77 6.76
C GLY A 222 -3.48 11.47 6.09
N LEU A 223 -3.84 11.28 4.82
CA LEU A 223 -3.38 10.12 4.03
C LEU A 223 -2.17 10.47 3.16
N ALA A 224 -2.28 11.52 2.32
CA ALA A 224 -1.17 12.00 1.51
C ALA A 224 -1.04 13.53 1.55
N GLY A 225 0.18 14.07 1.52
CA GLY A 225 0.42 15.52 1.52
C GLY A 225 -0.10 16.23 0.26
N LEU A 226 0.02 15.56 -0.89
CA LEU A 226 -0.54 15.99 -2.18
C LEU A 226 -1.10 14.79 -2.94
N GLY A 227 -2.17 14.98 -3.69
CA GLY A 227 -2.64 13.99 -4.65
C GLY A 227 -4.03 14.28 -5.18
N TYR A 228 -4.54 13.37 -6.00
CA TYR A 228 -5.88 13.47 -6.56
C TYR A 228 -6.85 12.55 -5.81
N ALA A 229 -7.94 13.13 -5.29
CA ALA A 229 -9.02 12.37 -4.65
C ALA A 229 -9.57 11.27 -5.58
N THR A 230 -9.66 11.53 -6.89
CA THR A 230 -10.14 10.57 -7.89
C THR A 230 -9.26 9.33 -8.07
N LYS A 231 -8.02 9.35 -7.58
CA LYS A 231 -7.12 8.20 -7.60
C LYS A 231 -6.95 7.54 -6.21
N THR A 232 -7.73 7.98 -5.25
CA THR A 232 -7.69 7.50 -3.87
C THR A 232 -9.06 6.98 -3.51
N PHE A 233 -9.17 5.70 -3.21
CA PHE A 233 -10.46 5.05 -3.09
C PHE A 233 -10.50 4.13 -1.87
N LEU A 234 -11.62 4.16 -1.14
CA LEU A 234 -11.82 3.44 0.12
C LEU A 234 -10.59 3.49 1.03
N SER A 235 -10.00 4.69 1.17
CA SER A 235 -8.81 4.90 1.97
C SER A 235 -9.03 6.00 2.97
N PHE A 236 -8.54 5.81 4.19
CA PHE A 236 -8.95 6.56 5.36
C PHE A 236 -7.76 7.14 6.13
N TRP A 237 -8.00 8.18 6.91
CA TRP A 237 -6.98 8.71 7.81
C TRP A 237 -7.59 9.14 9.14
N ASN A 238 -6.83 8.96 10.21
CA ASN A 238 -7.26 9.33 11.56
C ASN A 238 -7.14 10.85 11.76
N ASN A 239 -8.29 11.53 11.86
CA ASN A 239 -8.34 12.98 11.98
C ASN A 239 -8.05 13.51 13.38
N ASP A 240 -8.05 12.65 14.40
CA ASP A 240 -7.64 13.02 15.77
C ASP A 240 -6.13 13.34 15.85
N LEU A 241 -5.33 12.84 14.90
CA LEU A 241 -3.85 12.90 14.95
C LEU A 241 -3.21 13.87 13.94
N THR A 242 -3.91 14.21 12.85
CA THR A 242 -3.32 14.95 11.73
C THR A 242 -3.82 16.40 11.59
N GLY A 243 -4.82 16.81 12.37
CA GLY A 243 -5.24 18.22 12.56
C GLY A 243 -5.94 18.88 11.35
N THR A 244 -5.39 18.75 10.15
CA THR A 244 -5.98 19.24 8.89
C THR A 244 -5.59 18.31 7.73
N GLY A 245 -6.60 17.76 7.04
CA GLY A 245 -6.41 16.97 5.84
C GLY A 245 -6.72 17.77 4.58
N ASN A 246 -6.02 17.47 3.49
CA ASN A 246 -6.51 17.77 2.14
C ASN A 246 -7.62 16.77 1.75
N THR A 247 -8.05 16.78 0.49
CA THR A 247 -9.12 15.92 -0.04
C THR A 247 -8.66 14.49 -0.38
N VAL A 248 -7.43 14.11 -0.05
CA VAL A 248 -6.89 12.78 -0.34
C VAL A 248 -7.25 11.80 0.77
N GLY A 249 -8.16 10.88 0.47
CA GLY A 249 -8.71 9.93 1.44
C GLY A 249 -9.76 10.56 2.35
N LYS A 250 -10.50 9.73 3.09
CA LYS A 250 -11.60 10.16 3.95
C LYS A 250 -11.15 10.22 5.41
N GLY A 251 -11.26 11.39 6.03
CA GLY A 251 -10.95 11.56 7.45
C GLY A 251 -12.00 10.88 8.32
N ARG A 252 -11.55 10.14 9.33
CA ARG A 252 -12.38 9.46 10.34
C ARG A 252 -11.74 9.63 11.70
N ASN A 253 -12.55 9.77 12.74
CA ASN A 253 -12.01 9.82 14.10
C ASN A 253 -11.62 8.42 14.58
N SER A 254 -10.91 8.34 15.70
CA SER A 254 -10.41 7.08 16.26
C SER A 254 -11.53 6.11 16.63
N THR A 255 -12.73 6.59 16.96
CA THR A 255 -13.89 5.72 17.24
C THR A 255 -14.39 5.09 15.95
N GLU A 256 -14.66 5.90 14.92
CA GLU A 256 -15.11 5.44 13.60
C GLU A 256 -14.08 4.48 12.96
N MET A 257 -12.79 4.74 13.12
CA MET A 257 -11.70 3.89 12.63
C MET A 257 -11.65 2.50 13.30
N LYS A 258 -12.43 2.24 14.36
CA LYS A 258 -12.56 0.94 15.01
C LYS A 258 -13.87 0.23 14.68
N GLU A 259 -14.71 0.83 13.83
CA GLU A 259 -15.98 0.26 13.40
C GLU A 259 -15.83 -0.39 12.03
N MET A 260 -16.20 -1.68 11.89
CA MET A 260 -16.13 -2.41 10.63
C MET A 260 -16.90 -1.70 9.51
N ALA A 261 -18.02 -1.06 9.86
CA ALA A 261 -18.87 -0.32 8.91
C ALA A 261 -18.12 0.82 8.20
N THR A 262 -17.12 1.43 8.85
CA THR A 262 -16.26 2.46 8.24
C THR A 262 -15.51 1.91 7.04
N PHE A 263 -15.10 0.64 7.11
CA PHE A 263 -14.32 -0.06 6.09
C PHE A 263 -15.17 -0.91 5.14
N ALA A 264 -16.49 -0.69 5.08
CA ALA A 264 -17.34 -1.33 4.09
C ALA A 264 -16.77 -1.14 2.67
N GLY A 265 -16.67 -2.24 1.92
CA GLY A 265 -15.98 -2.36 0.64
C GLY A 265 -14.61 -3.04 0.77
N TRP A 266 -14.00 -3.10 1.96
CA TRP A 266 -12.72 -3.79 2.15
C TRP A 266 -12.87 -5.32 2.17
N GLY A 267 -14.09 -5.83 2.40
CA GLY A 267 -14.34 -7.27 2.45
C GLY A 267 -14.05 -8.00 1.15
N VAL A 268 -14.17 -7.32 0.00
CA VAL A 268 -13.82 -7.83 -1.33
C VAL A 268 -12.37 -8.32 -1.43
N THR A 269 -11.48 -7.79 -0.58
CA THR A 269 -10.06 -8.12 -0.59
C THR A 269 -9.77 -9.40 0.18
N GLY A 270 -10.58 -9.72 1.20
CA GLY A 270 -10.37 -10.85 2.09
C GLY A 270 -9.08 -10.79 2.93
N VAL A 271 -8.37 -9.65 2.99
CA VAL A 271 -7.07 -9.55 3.68
C VAL A 271 -7.12 -8.79 5.00
N TRP A 272 -8.24 -8.16 5.35
CA TRP A 272 -8.37 -7.32 6.54
C TRP A 272 -9.20 -7.98 7.62
N VAL A 273 -8.76 -7.83 8.87
CA VAL A 273 -9.50 -8.18 10.09
C VAL A 273 -9.66 -6.96 10.98
N ILE A 274 -10.70 -6.93 11.80
CA ILE A 274 -10.93 -5.87 12.80
C ILE A 274 -11.46 -6.45 14.11
N ASP A 275 -10.95 -5.94 15.23
CA ASP A 275 -11.48 -6.19 16.58
C ASP A 275 -12.47 -5.06 16.92
N GLU A 276 -13.75 -5.31 16.64
CA GLU A 276 -14.81 -4.30 16.59
C GLU A 276 -14.86 -3.44 17.86
N GLY A 277 -14.70 -2.12 17.69
CA GLY A 277 -14.69 -1.14 18.77
C GLY A 277 -13.43 -1.14 19.64
N ALA A 278 -12.55 -2.13 19.53
CA ALA A 278 -11.35 -2.27 20.34
C ALA A 278 -10.10 -1.70 19.65
N ASP A 279 -9.83 -2.15 18.42
CA ASP A 279 -8.60 -1.83 17.68
C ASP A 279 -8.88 -1.48 16.21
N PHE A 280 -7.92 -0.82 15.57
CA PHE A 280 -7.99 -0.51 14.14
C PHE A 280 -7.84 -1.78 13.28
N PRO A 281 -8.29 -1.75 12.00
CA PRO A 281 -8.06 -2.86 11.08
C PRO A 281 -6.60 -3.27 10.98
N LYS A 282 -6.36 -4.56 10.88
CA LYS A 282 -5.04 -5.16 10.66
C LYS A 282 -5.09 -6.14 9.52
N LEU A 283 -3.91 -6.41 8.96
CA LEU A 283 -3.80 -7.40 7.91
C LEU A 283 -3.91 -8.78 8.55
N ALA A 284 -4.69 -9.68 7.93
CA ALA A 284 -5.00 -10.99 8.51
C ALA A 284 -3.75 -11.82 8.81
N TRP A 285 -2.68 -11.63 8.03
CA TRP A 285 -1.41 -12.32 8.24
C TRP A 285 -0.66 -11.86 9.50
N GLU A 286 -1.03 -10.73 10.12
CA GLU A 286 -0.48 -10.31 11.41
C GLU A 286 -0.90 -11.23 12.58
N GLY A 287 -1.84 -12.16 12.36
CA GLY A 287 -2.27 -13.14 13.37
C GLY A 287 -2.99 -12.51 14.57
N THR A 288 -3.69 -11.40 14.35
CA THR A 288 -4.37 -10.66 15.43
C THR A 288 -5.75 -11.22 15.75
N ASN A 289 -6.24 -10.91 16.95
CA ASN A 289 -7.66 -11.10 17.27
C ASN A 289 -8.48 -10.14 16.39
N GLY A 290 -9.54 -10.66 15.78
CA GLY A 290 -10.42 -9.86 14.93
C GLY A 290 -11.22 -10.74 13.98
N ALA A 291 -12.41 -10.27 13.61
CA ALA A 291 -13.20 -10.88 12.55
C ALA A 291 -12.75 -10.34 11.19
N ALA A 292 -12.82 -11.16 10.15
CA ALA A 292 -12.64 -10.68 8.79
C ALA A 292 -13.62 -9.53 8.52
N ILE A 293 -13.13 -8.43 7.93
CA ILE A 293 -14.01 -7.35 7.50
C ILE A 293 -14.91 -7.91 6.39
N THR A 294 -16.21 -7.81 6.59
CA THR A 294 -17.21 -8.25 5.62
C THR A 294 -18.01 -7.07 5.11
N ASP A 295 -18.42 -7.18 3.85
CA ASP A 295 -19.30 -6.19 3.25
C ASP A 295 -20.76 -6.48 3.64
N PRO A 296 -21.53 -5.47 4.08
CA PRO A 296 -22.94 -5.67 4.38
C PRO A 296 -23.70 -6.13 3.13
N GLN A 297 -24.83 -6.84 3.29
CA GLN A 297 -25.79 -6.99 2.19
C GLN A 297 -26.65 -5.72 2.16
N PHE A 298 -26.48 -4.88 1.13
CA PHE A 298 -27.14 -3.57 1.05
C PHE A 298 -28.15 -3.44 -0.10
N LEU A 299 -28.25 -4.42 -1.01
CA LEU A 299 -29.24 -4.41 -2.10
C LEU A 299 -29.92 -5.78 -2.23
N LEU A 300 -31.24 -5.77 -2.45
CA LEU A 300 -32.02 -6.95 -2.77
C LEU A 300 -31.73 -7.41 -4.20
N GLY A 301 -31.65 -8.73 -4.42
CA GLY A 301 -31.36 -9.33 -5.72
C GLY A 301 -29.97 -9.97 -5.77
N LEU A 302 -29.65 -10.60 -6.90
CA LEU A 302 -28.37 -11.31 -7.10
C LEU A 302 -27.41 -10.58 -8.04
N GLY A 303 -27.80 -9.42 -8.57
CA GLY A 303 -27.00 -8.67 -9.54
C GLY A 303 -26.92 -9.33 -10.92
N THR A 304 -27.86 -10.21 -11.26
CA THR A 304 -27.96 -10.87 -12.58
C THR A 304 -29.04 -10.20 -13.42
N GLU A 305 -29.09 -10.44 -14.74
CA GLU A 305 -30.16 -9.87 -15.59
C GLU A 305 -31.56 -10.31 -15.13
N ALA A 306 -31.71 -11.56 -14.71
CA ALA A 306 -32.97 -12.11 -14.21
C ALA A 306 -33.32 -11.65 -12.78
N SER A 307 -32.32 -11.26 -11.99
CA SER A 307 -32.48 -10.79 -10.62
C SER A 307 -31.50 -9.64 -10.36
N PRO A 308 -31.78 -8.43 -10.89
CA PRO A 308 -30.90 -7.29 -10.72
C PRO A 308 -30.92 -6.82 -9.27
N TYR A 309 -29.86 -6.14 -8.84
CA TYR A 309 -29.86 -5.43 -7.57
C TYR A 309 -30.87 -4.28 -7.61
N LEU A 310 -31.83 -4.27 -6.68
CA LEU A 310 -32.88 -3.27 -6.59
C LEU A 310 -32.45 -2.12 -5.70
N ILE A 311 -32.49 -0.90 -6.24
CA ILE A 311 -32.05 0.31 -5.58
C ILE A 311 -33.28 1.15 -5.22
N SER A 312 -33.53 1.30 -3.92
CA SER A 312 -34.71 1.99 -3.37
C SER A 312 -34.38 3.16 -2.45
N SER A 313 -33.10 3.52 -2.29
CA SER A 313 -32.65 4.59 -1.41
C SER A 313 -31.37 5.25 -1.93
N SER A 314 -31.13 6.49 -1.50
CA SER A 314 -29.90 7.22 -1.80
C SER A 314 -28.67 6.55 -1.17
N GLU A 315 -28.82 5.94 0.00
CA GLU A 315 -27.80 5.11 0.62
C GLU A 315 -27.46 3.89 -0.24
N GLY A 316 -28.48 3.15 -0.72
CA GLY A 316 -28.27 1.99 -1.59
C GLY A 316 -27.52 2.37 -2.88
N LEU A 317 -27.88 3.50 -3.49
CA LEU A 317 -27.17 4.02 -4.66
C LEU A 317 -25.72 4.44 -4.33
N ASN A 318 -25.51 5.19 -3.24
CA ASN A 318 -24.18 5.62 -2.82
C ASN A 318 -23.28 4.44 -2.47
N LEU A 319 -23.84 3.38 -1.90
CA LEU A 319 -23.10 2.19 -1.48
C LEU A 319 -22.53 1.43 -2.66
N ILE A 320 -23.21 1.38 -3.82
CA ILE A 320 -22.68 0.73 -5.04
C ILE A 320 -21.28 1.26 -5.36
N GLY A 321 -21.06 2.56 -5.20
CA GLY A 321 -19.76 3.17 -5.43
C GLY A 321 -18.64 2.71 -4.49
N LYS A 322 -18.92 1.92 -3.44
CA LYS A 322 -17.89 1.28 -2.59
C LYS A 322 -17.52 -0.13 -3.09
N PHE A 323 -18.45 -0.85 -3.72
CA PHE A 323 -18.26 -2.28 -4.03
C PHE A 323 -17.83 -2.46 -5.49
N THR A 324 -16.55 -2.23 -5.75
CA THR A 324 -15.99 -2.29 -7.11
C THR A 324 -16.09 -3.67 -7.74
N ASP A 325 -16.13 -4.73 -6.93
CA ASP A 325 -16.34 -6.12 -7.36
C ASP A 325 -17.77 -6.39 -7.85
N LYS A 326 -18.70 -5.45 -7.63
CA LYS A 326 -20.08 -5.51 -8.12
C LYS A 326 -20.32 -4.61 -9.35
N TRP A 327 -19.32 -3.86 -9.82
CA TRP A 327 -19.49 -2.93 -10.94
C TRP A 327 -19.67 -3.61 -12.31
N ASP A 328 -19.62 -4.94 -12.36
CA ASP A 328 -19.98 -5.78 -13.51
C ASP A 328 -21.44 -6.31 -13.44
N LYS A 329 -22.20 -5.97 -12.39
CA LYS A 329 -23.53 -6.53 -12.10
C LYS A 329 -24.68 -5.70 -12.69
N CYS A 330 -25.87 -6.29 -12.68
CA CYS A 330 -27.10 -5.66 -13.13
C CYS A 330 -27.83 -4.94 -11.98
N TYR A 331 -28.25 -3.71 -12.22
CA TYR A 331 -28.92 -2.84 -11.25
C TYR A 331 -30.24 -2.31 -11.82
N ARG A 332 -31.25 -2.11 -10.97
CA ARG A 332 -32.51 -1.46 -11.32
C ARG A 332 -32.97 -0.49 -10.24
N LEU A 333 -33.31 0.74 -10.63
CA LEU A 333 -34.03 1.66 -9.74
C LEU A 333 -35.48 1.21 -9.57
N VAL A 334 -35.97 1.17 -8.32
CA VAL A 334 -37.38 0.90 -8.02
C VAL A 334 -38.15 2.12 -7.54
N CYS A 335 -37.46 3.24 -7.30
CA CYS A 335 -38.04 4.56 -7.05
C CYS A 335 -37.08 5.67 -7.51
N SER A 336 -37.58 6.90 -7.63
CA SER A 336 -36.71 8.07 -7.81
C SER A 336 -35.90 8.32 -6.54
N ILE A 337 -34.62 8.64 -6.73
CA ILE A 337 -33.63 8.83 -5.66
C ILE A 337 -33.14 10.27 -5.66
N ASP A 338 -33.07 10.87 -4.47
CA ASP A 338 -32.43 12.17 -4.26
C ASP A 338 -31.09 11.98 -3.56
N MET A 339 -30.00 12.36 -4.23
CA MET A 339 -28.63 12.28 -3.73
C MET A 339 -28.17 13.53 -2.99
N GLY A 340 -29.05 14.53 -2.77
CA GLY A 340 -28.68 15.80 -2.15
C GLY A 340 -28.02 15.72 -0.78
N GLY A 341 -28.23 14.62 -0.04
CA GLY A 341 -27.56 14.35 1.24
C GLY A 341 -26.08 13.96 1.15
N TYR A 342 -25.57 13.61 -0.04
CA TYR A 342 -24.17 13.23 -0.26
C TYR A 342 -23.43 14.36 -0.98
N GLN A 343 -22.42 14.94 -0.31
CA GLN A 343 -21.68 16.10 -0.81
C GLN A 343 -20.17 15.81 -0.84
N GLY A 344 -19.49 16.26 -1.90
CA GLY A 344 -18.03 16.17 -2.03
C GLY A 344 -17.50 14.74 -1.86
N VAL A 345 -16.64 14.53 -0.86
CA VAL A 345 -15.97 13.24 -0.58
C VAL A 345 -16.89 12.14 -0.04
N GLU A 346 -18.13 12.47 0.36
CA GLU A 346 -19.09 11.47 0.88
C GLU A 346 -19.85 10.73 -0.24
N TYR A 347 -19.78 11.24 -1.48
CA TYR A 347 -20.28 10.52 -2.66
C TYR A 347 -19.27 9.45 -3.09
N ASN A 348 -19.69 8.18 -3.15
CA ASN A 348 -18.87 7.12 -3.72
C ASN A 348 -19.20 7.00 -5.21
N ILE A 349 -18.22 7.34 -6.06
CA ILE A 349 -18.38 7.32 -7.50
C ILE A 349 -18.46 5.86 -7.99
N ILE A 350 -19.41 5.57 -8.88
CA ILE A 350 -19.56 4.28 -9.54
C ILE A 350 -18.82 4.32 -10.87
N GLY A 351 -17.81 3.47 -11.03
CA GLY A 351 -16.95 3.47 -12.21
C GLY A 351 -15.98 4.65 -12.22
N ASN A 352 -14.75 4.42 -12.66
CA ASN A 352 -13.78 5.48 -12.93
C ASN A 352 -12.89 5.10 -14.12
N GLY A 353 -12.01 6.01 -14.55
CA GLY A 353 -11.09 5.79 -15.68
C GLY A 353 -10.11 4.62 -15.52
N TYR A 354 -10.09 3.95 -14.36
CA TYR A 354 -9.22 2.81 -14.05
C TYR A 354 -9.99 1.52 -13.75
N ILE A 355 -11.15 1.62 -13.10
CA ILE A 355 -12.08 0.52 -12.85
C ILE A 355 -13.43 0.96 -13.41
N PRO A 356 -13.74 0.70 -14.69
CA PRO A 356 -14.99 1.14 -15.27
C PRO A 356 -16.17 0.35 -14.70
N PHE A 357 -17.34 0.99 -14.64
CA PHE A 357 -18.58 0.26 -14.52
C PHE A 357 -18.85 -0.46 -15.85
N THR A 358 -19.05 -1.77 -15.78
CA THR A 358 -19.24 -2.65 -16.95
C THR A 358 -20.56 -3.42 -16.89
N GLY A 359 -21.30 -3.30 -15.79
CA GLY A 359 -22.61 -3.88 -15.60
C GLY A 359 -23.72 -3.17 -16.36
N SER A 360 -24.97 -3.50 -16.02
CA SER A 360 -26.15 -2.84 -16.58
C SER A 360 -26.88 -2.02 -15.51
N PHE A 361 -27.42 -0.88 -15.89
CA PHE A 361 -28.17 0.00 -15.00
C PHE A 361 -29.50 0.38 -15.64
N ASP A 362 -30.58 -0.23 -15.16
CA ASP A 362 -31.96 0.01 -15.60
C ASP A 362 -32.60 1.09 -14.71
N GLY A 363 -32.86 2.27 -15.29
CA GLY A 363 -33.49 3.36 -14.55
C GLY A 363 -34.94 3.08 -14.15
N GLY A 364 -35.61 2.07 -14.73
CA GLY A 364 -37.00 1.72 -14.39
C GLY A 364 -38.01 2.87 -14.57
N GLY A 365 -37.67 3.89 -15.37
CA GLY A 365 -38.45 5.13 -15.50
C GLY A 365 -38.31 6.13 -14.34
N ASN A 366 -37.45 5.86 -13.36
CA ASN A 366 -37.18 6.72 -12.20
C ASN A 366 -36.04 7.72 -12.46
N THR A 367 -35.93 8.73 -11.61
CA THR A 367 -34.91 9.79 -11.71
C THR A 367 -33.90 9.71 -10.57
N ILE A 368 -32.64 10.06 -10.86
CA ILE A 368 -31.61 10.36 -9.84
C ILE A 368 -31.42 11.87 -9.83
N GLY A 369 -31.78 12.51 -8.72
CA GLY A 369 -31.69 13.97 -8.51
C GLY A 369 -30.67 14.36 -7.45
N GLY A 370 -30.51 15.66 -7.21
CA GLY A 370 -29.73 16.19 -6.09
C GLY A 370 -28.21 16.03 -6.16
N LEU A 371 -27.69 15.55 -7.29
CA LEU A 371 -26.25 15.48 -7.52
C LEU A 371 -25.65 16.89 -7.62
N SER A 372 -24.87 17.29 -6.62
CA SER A 372 -24.09 18.53 -6.66
C SER A 372 -22.61 18.21 -6.54
N PHE A 373 -21.94 18.17 -7.69
CA PHE A 373 -20.49 18.14 -7.74
C PHE A 373 -19.98 19.56 -7.53
N LYS A 374 -19.45 19.86 -6.34
CA LYS A 374 -18.56 21.01 -6.24
C LYS A 374 -17.31 20.67 -7.05
N ALA A 375 -17.03 21.46 -8.07
CA ALA A 375 -15.71 21.47 -8.70
C ALA A 375 -14.71 21.97 -7.65
N GLU A 376 -14.28 21.08 -6.76
CA GLU A 376 -13.16 21.38 -5.87
C GLU A 376 -11.95 21.54 -6.77
N ARG A 377 -11.37 22.75 -6.75
CA ARG A 377 -10.21 23.10 -7.55
C ARG A 377 -9.19 21.99 -7.38
N ALA A 378 -8.79 21.36 -8.48
CA ALA A 378 -7.46 20.82 -8.54
C ALA A 378 -6.53 22.00 -8.25
N GLU A 379 -5.92 22.05 -7.06
CA GLU A 379 -4.69 22.81 -6.88
C GLU A 379 -3.58 22.07 -7.65
N ALA A 380 -3.73 22.08 -8.97
CA ALA A 380 -2.67 21.79 -9.92
C ALA A 380 -2.05 23.14 -10.26
N ILE A 381 -0.95 23.49 -9.60
CA ILE A 381 -0.02 24.46 -10.15
C ILE A 381 1.20 23.68 -10.62
N GLY A 382 1.29 23.52 -11.95
CA GLY A 382 2.41 22.85 -12.62
C GLY A 382 2.07 22.29 -14.01
N SER A 383 1.63 23.17 -14.91
CA SER A 383 1.64 23.06 -16.39
C SER A 383 1.25 21.74 -17.11
N ASN A 384 0.22 21.87 -17.95
CA ASN A 384 -0.10 21.06 -19.14
C ASN A 384 -0.47 19.58 -18.94
N HIS A 385 -1.69 19.34 -18.45
CA HIS A 385 -2.68 18.59 -19.23
C HIS A 385 -4.06 18.74 -18.60
N SER A 386 -4.88 19.60 -19.19
CA SER A 386 -6.31 19.65 -18.97
C SER A 386 -6.97 18.38 -19.50
N GLN A 387 -7.32 17.44 -18.63
CA GLN A 387 -8.44 16.55 -18.89
C GLN A 387 -9.53 16.86 -17.86
N LYS A 388 -10.52 17.64 -18.31
CA LYS A 388 -11.85 17.65 -17.70
C LYS A 388 -12.49 16.30 -18.01
N ILE A 389 -12.95 15.57 -17.02
CA ILE A 389 -13.85 14.44 -17.22
C ILE A 389 -15.04 14.61 -16.26
N LEU A 390 -16.24 14.50 -16.84
CA LEU A 390 -17.56 14.51 -16.21
C LEU A 390 -17.80 13.24 -15.40
#